data_AF-A0A7W0UU90-F1
#
_entry.id   AF-A0A7W0UU90-F1
#
_cell.length_a   1.000
_cell.length_b   1.000
_cell.length_c   1.000
_cell.angle_alpha   90.00
_cell.angle_beta   90.00
_cell.angle_gamma   90.00
#
_symmetry.space_group_name_H-M   'P 1'
#
loop_
_entity.id
_entity.type
_entity.pdbx_description
1 polymer ?
#
loop_
_entity_poly.entity_id
_entity_poly.type
_entity_poly.pdbx_seq_one_letter_code
_entity_poly.pdbx_strand_id
1 'polypeptide(L)' 'MAETDDEPTTGQLRAVQVSREAKSRKAAARADSEEETAQHDRRAEKSAYLREKLEEREEAERRAK' A
#
# COMPACT_ATOMS: atom_id res chain seq x y z
N MET A 1 1.84 21.24 19.70
CA MET A 1 2.48 20.75 18.46
C MET A 1 1.47 20.98 17.37
N ALA A 2 1.83 21.65 16.27
CA ALA A 2 0.89 21.93 15.20
C ALA A 2 0.58 20.61 14.47
N GLU A 3 -0.57 20.02 14.77
CA GLU A 3 -1.23 19.04 13.90
C GLU A 3 -1.65 19.79 12.64
N THR A 4 -0.79 19.79 11.62
CA THR A 4 -1.22 20.05 10.24
C THR A 4 -2.04 18.83 9.81
N ASP A 5 -3.31 18.86 10.19
CA ASP A 5 -4.35 17.87 9.92
C ASP A 5 -4.88 18.03 8.48
N ASP A 6 -3.97 18.03 7.50
CA ASP A 6 -4.37 17.85 6.10
C ASP A 6 -4.50 16.34 5.91
N GLU A 7 -5.75 15.85 5.87
CA GLU A 7 -6.05 14.46 5.64
C GLU A 7 -5.28 13.99 4.40
N PRO A 8 -4.41 12.96 4.51
CA PRO A 8 -3.47 12.64 3.45
C PRO A 8 -4.23 12.30 2.17
N THR A 9 -3.87 12.97 1.09
CA THR A 9 -4.51 12.74 -0.21
C THR A 9 -4.36 11.28 -0.63
N THR A 10 -5.29 10.79 -1.44
CA THR A 10 -5.24 9.42 -1.97
C THR A 10 -3.91 9.12 -2.69
N GLY A 11 -3.32 10.11 -3.36
CA GLY A 11 -1.98 10.02 -3.95
C GLY A 11 -0.85 9.84 -2.92
N GLN A 12 -0.91 10.52 -1.78
CA GLN A 12 0.04 10.34 -0.68
C GLN A 12 -0.11 8.96 -0.03
N LEU A 13 -1.35 8.49 0.15
CA LEU A 13 -1.62 7.14 0.66
C LEU A 13 -1.05 6.05 -0.28
N ARG A 14 -1.15 6.25 -1.59
CA ARG A 14 -0.54 5.36 -2.61
C ARG A 14 0.98 5.29 -2.47
N ALA A 15 1.65 6.43 -2.27
CA ALA A 15 3.10 6.48 -2.09
C ALA A 15 3.55 5.74 -0.82
N VAL A 16 2.82 5.92 0.29
CA VAL A 16 3.09 5.20 1.55
C VAL A 16 2.87 3.70 1.36
N GLN A 17 1.83 3.29 0.64
CA GLN A 17 1.52 1.90 0.36
C GLN A 17 2.64 1.22 -0.45
N VAL A 18 3.14 1.86 -1.51
CA VAL A 18 4.27 1.35 -2.30
C VAL A 18 5.53 1.18 -1.44
N SER A 19 5.82 2.14 -0.55
CA SER A 19 6.97 2.04 0.38
C SER A 19 6.84 0.84 1.33
N ARG A 20 5.63 0.60 1.85
CA ARG A 20 5.35 -0.56 2.73
C ARG A 20 5.49 -1.88 1.99
N GLU A 21 4.99 -1.98 0.76
CA GLU A 21 5.16 -3.18 -0.08
C GLU A 21 6.63 -3.48 -0.38
N ALA A 22 7.44 -2.45 -0.67
CA ALA A 22 8.86 -2.63 -0.94
C ALA A 22 9.60 -3.17 0.30
N LYS A 23 9.28 -2.63 1.48
CA LYS A 23 9.83 -3.13 2.76
C LYS A 23 9.38 -4.56 3.04
N SER A 24 8.11 -4.87 2.82
CA SER A 24 7.57 -6.22 3.02
C SER A 24 8.20 -7.23 2.07
N ARG A 25 8.41 -6.87 0.79
CA ARG A 25 9.10 -7.72 -0.19
C ARG A 25 10.56 -7.97 0.19
N LYS A 26 11.25 -6.94 0.70
CA LYS A 26 12.64 -7.07 1.16
C LYS A 26 12.76 -7.93 2.42
N ALA A 27 11.76 -7.87 3.31
CA ALA A 27 11.69 -8.76 4.48
C ALA A 27 11.39 -10.20 4.06
N ALA A 28 10.44 -10.41 3.15
CA ALA A 28 10.10 -11.71 2.58
C ALA A 28 11.29 -12.39 1.89
N ALA A 29 12.07 -11.63 1.13
CA ALA A 29 13.28 -12.13 0.48
C ALA A 29 14.40 -12.55 1.46
N ARG A 30 14.25 -12.26 2.76
CA ARG A 30 15.17 -12.65 3.83
C ARG A 30 14.59 -13.71 4.77
N ALA A 31 13.33 -14.08 4.57
CA ALA A 31 12.64 -15.10 5.32
C ALA A 31 12.96 -16.48 4.72
N ASP A 32 13.54 -17.38 5.51
CA ASP A 32 14.05 -18.70 5.07
C ASP A 32 13.03 -19.85 5.30
N SER A 33 11.73 -19.58 5.43
CA SER A 33 10.73 -20.62 5.75
C SER A 33 9.48 -20.62 4.87
N GLU A 34 9.04 -21.82 4.47
CA GLU A 34 7.88 -22.06 3.61
C GLU A 34 6.55 -21.55 4.21
N GLU A 35 6.44 -21.48 5.54
CA GLU A 35 5.27 -20.90 6.23
C GLU A 35 5.21 -19.37 6.12
N GLU A 36 6.36 -18.70 5.95
CA GLU A 36 6.40 -17.26 5.66
C GLU A 36 5.94 -16.98 4.23
N THR A 37 6.24 -17.87 3.27
CA THR A 37 5.84 -17.74 1.86
C THR A 37 4.32 -17.61 1.67
N ALA A 38 3.52 -18.45 2.35
CA ALA A 38 2.05 -18.38 2.25
C ALA A 38 1.46 -17.09 2.86
N GLN A 39 2.09 -16.53 3.90
CA GLN A 39 1.71 -15.22 4.44
C GLN A 39 2.10 -14.07 3.51
N HIS A 40 3.21 -14.21 2.77
CA HIS A 40 3.64 -13.23 1.79
C HIS A 40 2.70 -13.14 0.60
N ASP A 41 2.20 -14.27 0.10
CA ASP A 41 1.23 -14.30 -1.00
C ASP A 41 -0.08 -13.59 -0.61
N ARG A 42 -0.66 -13.92 0.55
CA ARG A 42 -1.87 -13.22 1.04
C ARG A 42 -1.64 -11.72 1.26
N ARG A 43 -0.45 -11.32 1.71
CA ARG A 43 -0.09 -9.89 1.85
C ARG A 43 0.06 -9.21 0.50
N ALA A 44 0.60 -9.90 -0.51
CA ALA A 44 0.72 -9.39 -1.86
C ALA A 44 -0.66 -9.16 -2.49
N GLU A 45 -1.56 -10.13 -2.40
CA GLU A 45 -2.95 -10.02 -2.89
C GLU A 45 -3.69 -8.85 -2.24
N LYS A 46 -3.62 -8.76 -0.91
CA LYS A 46 -4.28 -7.66 -0.17
C LYS A 46 -3.72 -6.29 -0.54
N SER A 47 -2.41 -6.20 -0.79
CA SER A 47 -1.75 -4.95 -1.17
C SER A 47 -2.11 -4.55 -2.60
N ALA A 48 -2.20 -5.51 -3.52
CA ALA A 48 -2.65 -5.29 -4.89
C ALA A 48 -4.08 -4.74 -4.93
N TYR A 49 -5.00 -5.37 -4.18
CA TYR A 49 -6.38 -4.88 -4.05
C TYR A 49 -6.45 -3.46 -3.47
N LEU A 50 -5.65 -3.17 -2.44
CA LEU A 50 -5.61 -1.83 -1.85
C LEU A 50 -5.08 -0.79 -2.83
N ARG A 51 -4.08 -1.15 -3.66
CA ARG A 51 -3.52 -0.27 -4.68
C ARG A 51 -4.54 0.06 -5.78
N GLU A 52 -5.28 -0.94 -6.24
CA GLU A 52 -6.37 -0.77 -7.21
C GLU A 52 -7.44 0.18 -6.67
N LYS A 53 -7.88 -0.03 -5.42
CA LYS A 53 -8.90 0.83 -4.80
C LYS A 53 -8.43 2.27 -4.57
N LEU A 54 -7.16 2.47 -4.25
CA LEU A 54 -6.59 3.81 -4.15
C LEU A 54 -6.52 4.50 -5.52
N GLU A 55 -6.21 3.75 -6.58
CA GLU A 55 -6.18 4.29 -7.95
C GLU A 55 -7.58 4.65 -8.46
N GLU A 56 -8.58 3.80 -8.23
CA GLU A 56 -9.99 4.10 -8.51
C GLU A 56 -10.45 5.38 -7.79
N ARG A 57 -10.10 5.53 -6.51
CA ARG A 57 -10.43 6.73 -5.72
C ARG A 57 -9.71 7.98 -6.23
N GLU A 58 -8.43 7.87 -6.56
CA GLU A 58 -7.65 8.98 -7.12
C GLU A 58 -8.20 9.43 -8.48
N GLU A 59 -8.67 8.49 -9.31
CA GLU A 59 -9.37 8.83 -10.55
C GLU A 59 -10.71 9.52 -10.30
N ALA A 60 -11.51 9.01 -9.36
CA ALA A 60 -12.79 9.61 -9.00
C ALA A 60 -12.60 11.05 -8.47
N GLU A 61 -11.63 11.26 -7.59
CA GLU A 61 -11.24 12.58 -7.07
C GLU A 61 -10.78 13.52 -8.19
N ARG A 62 -10.03 13.02 -9.18
CA ARG A 62 -9.61 13.81 -10.36
C ARG A 62 -10.76 14.20 -11.28
N ARG A 63 -11.75 13.32 -11.47
CA ARG A 63 -12.92 13.57 -12.32
C ARG A 63 -13.97 14.47 -11.66
N ALA A 64 -14.03 14.47 -10.33
CA ALA A 64 -14.94 15.32 -9.55
C ALA A 64 -14.46 16.78 -9.42
N LYS A 65 -13.27 17.09 -9.93
CA LYS A 65 -12.63 18.41 -9.90
C LYS A 65 -12.76 19.13 -11.24
#